data_AF-A0A7S2TY11-F1
#
_entry.id   AF-A0A7S2TY11-F1
#
_cell.length_a   1.000
_cell.length_b   1.000
_cell.length_c   1.000
_cell.angle_alpha   90.00
_cell.angle_beta   90.00
_cell.angle_gamma   90.00
#
_symmetry.space_group_name_H-M   'P 1'
#
loop_
_entity.id
_entity.type
_entity.pdbx_description
1 polymer ?
#
loop_
_entity_poly.entity_id
_entity_poly.type
_entity_poly.pdbx_seq_one_letter_code
_entity_poly.pdbx_strand_id
1 'polypeptide(L)'
;MHRRRDGRRRGQIDPRMMMLLMQLGRQIANLEYKPPATLALMALNSAVYLYEFSLPFRVPDVCMHPAKILFGGDWKRLVLSAFYHADDYHLYYNMSSLLWKGVQLEQQFGTEEFIGMTLVLLGLSHSFYVAAAWIMYTLGISSSSMQTCAVGFSAVLFAYKVVLNFNSPRMTNVYGISVPLKYACWLELVMISIITPNASFLGHLCGILAGLVYVTGGRAIMLGSIFSAASSSAPASAPSRHTIQRGILRPNRQRRRQEEEDADLAEAMRRSRMDHALRNRGVYR
;
A
#
# COMPACT_ATOMS: atom_id res chain seq x y z
N MET A 1 -28.32 -20.65 31.92
CA MET A 1 -29.24 -20.63 30.76
C MET A 1 -28.41 -20.50 29.48
N HIS A 2 -28.25 -21.59 28.74
CA HIS A 2 -27.52 -21.63 27.46
C HIS A 2 -28.34 -20.97 26.34
N ARG A 3 -27.87 -19.83 25.83
CA ARG A 3 -28.38 -19.25 24.58
C ARG A 3 -27.71 -19.98 23.41
N ARG A 4 -28.52 -20.72 22.66
CA ARG A 4 -28.18 -21.38 21.39
C ARG A 4 -27.49 -20.38 20.47
N ARG A 5 -26.25 -20.68 20.05
CA ARG A 5 -25.64 -20.06 18.87
C ARG A 5 -26.30 -20.69 17.66
N ASP A 6 -27.06 -19.89 16.93
CA ASP A 6 -27.60 -20.27 15.63
C ASP A 6 -26.47 -20.77 14.73
N GLY A 7 -26.62 -21.99 14.24
CA GLY A 7 -25.77 -22.58 13.23
C GLY A 7 -25.95 -21.78 11.95
N ARG A 8 -24.97 -20.93 11.64
CA ARG A 8 -24.86 -20.22 10.36
C ARG A 8 -24.80 -21.26 9.24
N ARG A 9 -25.94 -21.51 8.57
CA ARG A 9 -25.99 -22.27 7.31
C ARG A 9 -25.16 -21.50 6.28
N ARG A 10 -23.91 -21.92 6.09
CA ARG A 10 -23.07 -21.50 4.97
C ARG A 10 -23.68 -22.03 3.68
N GLY A 11 -24.09 -21.15 2.79
CA GLY A 11 -24.54 -21.56 1.46
C GLY A 11 -25.32 -20.50 0.67
N GLN A 12 -25.82 -19.45 1.31
CA GLN A 12 -26.44 -18.33 0.60
C GLN A 12 -25.69 -17.04 0.91
N ILE A 13 -24.90 -16.58 -0.06
CA ILE A 13 -24.43 -15.19 -0.07
C ILE A 13 -25.68 -14.33 -0.14
N ASP A 14 -25.85 -13.40 0.80
CA ASP A 14 -26.94 -12.42 0.77
C ASP A 14 -27.00 -11.80 -0.65
N PRO A 15 -28.15 -11.84 -1.36
CA PRO A 15 -28.27 -11.24 -2.68
C PRO A 15 -27.77 -9.80 -2.76
N ARG A 16 -27.88 -9.04 -1.65
CA ARG A 16 -27.33 -7.69 -1.52
C ARG A 16 -25.80 -7.69 -1.58
N MET A 17 -25.17 -8.62 -0.86
CA MET A 17 -23.72 -8.78 -0.87
C MET A 17 -23.22 -9.19 -2.25
N MET A 18 -23.92 -10.10 -2.94
CA MET A 18 -23.60 -10.47 -4.33
C MET A 18 -23.65 -9.25 -5.26
N MET A 19 -24.69 -8.42 -5.15
CA MET A 19 -24.82 -7.19 -5.93
C MET A 19 -23.66 -6.21 -5.66
N LEU A 20 -23.29 -6.02 -4.39
CA LEU A 20 -22.18 -5.17 -3.98
C LEU A 20 -20.84 -5.69 -4.53
N LEU A 21 -20.58 -7.00 -4.46
CA LEU A 21 -19.39 -7.63 -5.05
C LEU A 21 -19.36 -7.48 -6.58
N MET A 22 -20.50 -7.62 -7.25
CA MET A 22 -20.61 -7.40 -8.69
C MET A 22 -20.33 -5.93 -9.05
N GLN A 23 -20.83 -4.98 -8.26
CA GLN A 23 -20.53 -3.55 -8.43
C GLN A 23 -19.04 -3.27 -8.27
N LEU A 24 -18.38 -3.86 -7.26
CA LEU A 24 -16.94 -3.74 -7.06
C LEU A 24 -16.15 -4.35 -8.23
N GLY A 25 -16.56 -5.53 -8.70
CA GLY A 25 -15.96 -6.17 -9.88
C GLY A 25 -16.10 -5.31 -11.13
N ARG A 26 -17.26 -4.67 -11.34
CA ARG A 26 -17.48 -3.72 -12.44
C ARG A 26 -16.61 -2.48 -12.31
N GLN A 27 -16.44 -1.93 -11.10
CA GLN A 27 -15.54 -0.80 -10.86
C GLN A 27 -14.10 -1.18 -11.24
N ILE A 28 -13.61 -2.34 -10.82
CA ILE A 28 -12.29 -2.85 -11.20
C ILE A 28 -12.19 -3.01 -12.71
N ALA A 29 -13.19 -3.61 -13.36
CA ALA A 29 -13.21 -3.83 -14.81
C ALA A 29 -13.08 -2.52 -15.59
N ASN A 30 -13.77 -1.47 -15.14
CA ASN A 30 -13.82 -0.15 -15.76
C ASN A 30 -12.63 0.76 -15.44
N LEU A 31 -11.68 0.32 -14.61
CA LEU A 31 -10.45 1.10 -14.40
C LEU A 31 -9.64 1.18 -15.70
N GLU A 32 -9.33 2.40 -16.13
CA GLU A 32 -8.45 2.68 -17.29
C GLU A 32 -7.03 2.14 -17.08
N TYR A 33 -6.51 2.33 -15.86
CA TYR A 33 -5.23 1.79 -15.41
C TYR A 33 -5.48 0.70 -14.36
N LYS A 34 -4.85 -0.46 -14.52
CA LYS A 34 -4.94 -1.58 -13.57
C LYS A 34 -3.77 -1.49 -12.58
N PRO A 35 -3.97 -0.98 -11.35
CA PRO A 35 -2.90 -0.84 -10.36
C PRO A 35 -2.49 -2.21 -9.79
N PRO A 36 -1.31 -2.76 -10.14
CA PRO A 36 -0.97 -4.14 -9.81
C PRO A 36 -0.87 -4.39 -8.30
N ALA A 37 -0.23 -3.52 -7.52
CA ALA A 37 -0.07 -3.75 -6.08
C ALA A 37 -1.39 -3.58 -5.32
N THR A 38 -2.22 -2.62 -5.70
CA THR A 38 -3.56 -2.43 -5.13
C THR A 38 -4.43 -3.65 -5.37
N LEU A 39 -4.46 -4.16 -6.61
CA LEU A 39 -5.23 -5.36 -6.94
C LEU A 39 -4.66 -6.61 -6.25
N ALA A 40 -3.34 -6.73 -6.12
CA ALA A 40 -2.71 -7.81 -5.37
C ALA A 40 -3.07 -7.77 -3.88
N LEU A 41 -3.07 -6.59 -3.24
CA LEU A 41 -3.53 -6.42 -1.85
C LEU A 41 -5.00 -6.78 -1.71
N MET A 42 -5.85 -6.36 -2.65
CA MET A 42 -7.27 -6.75 -2.63
C MET A 42 -7.46 -8.25 -2.76
N ALA A 43 -6.74 -8.88 -3.69
CA ALA A 43 -6.77 -10.32 -3.90
C ALA A 43 -6.29 -11.06 -2.65
N LEU A 44 -5.20 -10.61 -2.01
CA LEU A 44 -4.69 -11.19 -0.77
C LEU A 44 -5.72 -11.13 0.37
N ASN A 45 -6.27 -9.96 0.65
CA ASN A 45 -7.28 -9.79 1.70
C ASN A 45 -8.53 -10.65 1.43
N SER A 46 -8.99 -10.69 0.19
CA SER A 46 -10.16 -11.49 -0.21
C SER A 46 -9.86 -13.00 -0.13
N ALA A 47 -8.68 -13.44 -0.56
CA ALA A 47 -8.27 -14.84 -0.50
C ALA A 47 -8.13 -15.31 0.95
N VAL A 48 -7.51 -14.52 1.83
CA VAL A 48 -7.39 -14.85 3.26
C VAL A 48 -8.78 -15.03 3.89
N TYR A 49 -9.73 -14.16 3.56
CA TYR A 49 -11.09 -14.28 4.06
C TYR A 49 -11.85 -15.49 3.51
N LEU A 50 -11.78 -15.74 2.19
CA LEU A 50 -12.49 -16.85 1.54
C LEU A 50 -11.96 -18.22 1.94
N TYR A 51 -10.64 -18.32 2.14
CA TYR A 51 -9.95 -19.58 2.43
C TYR A 51 -9.55 -19.72 3.91
N GLU A 52 -10.08 -18.91 4.83
CA GLU A 52 -9.73 -18.94 6.26
C GLU A 52 -9.76 -20.36 6.85
N PHE A 53 -10.71 -21.20 6.43
CA PHE A 53 -10.89 -22.57 6.94
C PHE A 53 -9.79 -23.54 6.50
N SER A 54 -9.09 -23.21 5.43
CA SER A 54 -7.97 -23.99 4.89
C SER A 54 -6.62 -23.44 5.34
N LEU A 55 -6.60 -22.28 6.02
CA LEU A 55 -5.39 -21.67 6.55
C LEU A 55 -5.05 -22.22 7.95
N PRO A 56 -3.77 -22.21 8.34
CA PRO A 56 -3.33 -22.72 9.65
C PRO A 56 -3.82 -21.86 10.83
N PHE A 57 -4.25 -20.62 10.57
CA PHE A 57 -4.66 -19.67 11.58
C PHE A 57 -6.07 -19.15 11.30
N ARG A 58 -6.83 -18.92 12.37
CA ARG A 58 -8.14 -18.28 12.31
C ARG A 58 -8.10 -16.92 13.00
N VAL A 59 -9.15 -16.11 12.83
CA VAL A 59 -9.25 -14.78 13.45
C VAL A 59 -8.74 -14.71 14.92
N PRO A 60 -9.11 -15.60 15.86
CA PRO A 60 -8.63 -15.53 17.24
C PRO A 60 -7.11 -15.71 17.41
N ASP A 61 -6.48 -16.43 16.48
CA ASP A 61 -5.06 -16.76 16.49
C ASP A 61 -4.19 -15.61 16.00
N VAL A 62 -4.75 -14.70 15.20
CA VAL A 62 -4.00 -13.63 14.51
C VAL A 62 -4.51 -12.23 14.77
N CYS A 63 -5.68 -12.07 15.41
CA CYS A 63 -6.18 -10.73 15.71
C CYS A 63 -5.23 -9.93 16.59
N MET A 64 -5.27 -8.62 16.41
CA MET A 64 -4.52 -7.64 17.16
C MET A 64 -4.94 -7.73 18.62
N HIS A 65 -4.07 -8.31 19.44
CA HIS A 65 -4.29 -8.54 20.86
C HIS A 65 -3.04 -8.09 21.63
N PRO A 66 -3.01 -6.85 22.16
CA PRO A 66 -1.80 -6.23 22.70
C PRO A 66 -1.11 -7.04 23.80
N ALA A 67 -1.85 -7.66 24.72
CA ALA A 67 -1.25 -8.49 25.77
C ALA A 67 -0.49 -9.72 25.21
N LYS A 68 -1.02 -10.39 24.18
CA LYS A 68 -0.35 -11.54 23.55
C LYS A 68 0.88 -11.12 22.75
N ILE A 69 0.88 -9.90 22.21
CA ILE A 69 2.03 -9.35 21.49
C ILE A 69 3.13 -8.99 22.49
N LEU A 70 2.81 -8.17 23.49
CA LEU A 70 3.79 -7.63 24.43
C LEU A 70 4.33 -8.67 25.42
N PHE A 71 3.45 -9.50 25.98
CA PHE A 71 3.83 -10.48 27.00
C PHE A 71 4.00 -11.90 26.46
N GLY A 72 3.28 -12.24 25.39
CA GLY A 72 3.33 -13.55 24.75
C GLY A 72 4.31 -13.66 23.59
N GLY A 73 4.90 -12.53 23.13
CA GLY A 73 5.81 -12.51 21.98
C GLY A 73 5.15 -12.92 20.65
N ASP A 74 3.83 -12.81 20.52
CA ASP A 74 3.09 -13.26 19.34
C ASP A 74 3.10 -12.22 18.21
N TRP A 75 4.31 -11.88 17.73
CA TRP A 75 4.56 -10.79 16.77
C TRP A 75 3.82 -10.95 15.43
N LYS A 76 3.47 -12.18 15.03
CA LYS A 76 2.71 -12.44 13.80
C LYS A 76 1.37 -11.68 13.78
N ARG A 77 0.79 -11.41 14.95
CA ARG A 77 -0.45 -10.62 15.10
C ARG A 77 -0.30 -9.19 14.59
N LEU A 78 0.91 -8.61 14.62
CA LEU A 78 1.15 -7.26 14.10
C LEU A 78 1.01 -7.18 12.58
N VAL A 79 1.15 -8.29 11.85
CA VAL A 79 1.03 -8.27 10.39
C VAL A 79 -0.28 -8.94 9.97
N LEU A 80 -0.52 -10.16 10.45
CA LEU A 80 -1.64 -10.98 10.00
C LEU A 80 -3.00 -10.38 10.36
N SER A 81 -3.12 -9.66 11.47
CA SER A 81 -4.40 -9.04 11.87
C SER A 81 -4.97 -8.10 10.80
N ALA A 82 -4.13 -7.45 10.00
CA ALA A 82 -4.58 -6.54 8.94
C ALA A 82 -5.27 -7.27 7.78
N PHE A 83 -4.97 -8.55 7.56
CA PHE A 83 -5.47 -9.30 6.40
C PHE A 83 -6.69 -10.18 6.71
N TYR A 84 -6.98 -10.41 7.98
CA TYR A 84 -8.17 -11.14 8.41
C TYR A 84 -9.35 -10.18 8.59
N HIS A 85 -10.56 -10.64 8.31
CA HIS A 85 -11.78 -9.85 8.42
C HIS A 85 -12.85 -10.63 9.18
N ALA A 86 -13.69 -9.94 9.95
CA ALA A 86 -14.66 -10.56 10.83
C ALA A 86 -15.95 -11.01 10.11
N ASP A 87 -16.33 -10.31 9.04
CA ASP A 87 -17.58 -10.51 8.32
C ASP A 87 -17.52 -9.95 6.89
N ASP A 88 -18.56 -10.27 6.11
CA ASP A 88 -18.67 -9.99 4.69
C ASP A 88 -18.70 -8.47 4.42
N TYR A 89 -19.48 -7.71 5.20
CA TYR A 89 -19.59 -6.25 5.05
C TYR A 89 -18.27 -5.57 5.40
N HIS A 90 -17.62 -6.03 6.48
CA HIS A 90 -16.33 -5.50 6.89
C HIS A 90 -15.27 -5.71 5.79
N LEU A 91 -15.21 -6.89 5.16
CA LEU A 91 -14.34 -7.12 3.99
C LEU A 91 -14.73 -6.19 2.82
N TYR A 92 -16.01 -6.13 2.46
CA TYR A 92 -16.49 -5.35 1.32
C TYR A 92 -16.10 -3.86 1.43
N TYR A 93 -16.36 -3.23 2.58
CA TYR A 93 -16.04 -1.83 2.79
C TYR A 93 -14.52 -1.58 2.79
N ASN A 94 -13.72 -2.50 3.34
CA ASN A 94 -12.26 -2.43 3.23
C ASN A 94 -11.81 -2.52 1.77
N MET A 95 -12.34 -3.46 0.98
CA MET A 95 -11.94 -3.63 -0.43
C MET A 95 -12.38 -2.46 -1.30
N SER A 96 -13.57 -1.91 -1.07
CA SER A 96 -14.07 -0.72 -1.77
C SER A 96 -13.21 0.51 -1.46
N SER A 97 -12.86 0.69 -0.18
CA SER A 97 -11.98 1.77 0.29
C SER A 97 -10.54 1.59 -0.21
N LEU A 98 -10.03 0.35 -0.23
CA LEU A 98 -8.71 0.00 -0.76
C LEU A 98 -8.63 0.27 -2.26
N LEU A 99 -9.65 -0.11 -3.04
CA LEU A 99 -9.69 0.17 -4.47
C LEU A 99 -9.58 1.67 -4.72
N TRP A 100 -10.46 2.47 -4.11
CA TRP A 100 -10.50 3.91 -4.34
C TRP A 100 -9.21 4.62 -3.91
N LYS A 101 -8.67 4.29 -2.72
CA LYS A 101 -7.45 4.93 -2.18
C LYS A 101 -6.18 4.41 -2.86
N GLY A 102 -6.11 3.09 -3.04
CA GLY A 102 -4.96 2.39 -3.62
C GLY A 102 -4.71 2.79 -5.06
N VAL A 103 -5.76 2.84 -5.91
CA VAL A 103 -5.63 3.30 -7.31
C VAL A 103 -4.98 4.68 -7.36
N GLN A 104 -5.49 5.64 -6.58
CA GLN A 104 -4.98 7.02 -6.57
C GLN A 104 -3.54 7.07 -6.06
N LEU A 105 -3.22 6.38 -4.97
CA LEU A 105 -1.89 6.39 -4.38
C LEU A 105 -0.85 5.70 -5.27
N GLU A 106 -1.19 4.55 -5.84
CA GLU A 106 -0.29 3.80 -6.72
C GLU A 106 -0.06 4.54 -8.04
N GLN A 107 -1.08 5.21 -8.60
CA GLN A 107 -0.89 6.10 -9.75
C GLN A 107 -0.02 7.31 -9.42
N GLN A 108 -0.18 7.88 -8.22
CA GLN A 108 0.54 9.09 -7.82
C GLN A 108 2.03 8.82 -7.51
N PHE A 109 2.35 7.66 -6.92
CA PHE A 109 3.70 7.35 -6.42
C PHE A 109 4.40 6.23 -7.18
N GLY A 110 3.69 5.51 -8.04
CA GLY A 110 4.19 4.28 -8.65
C GLY A 110 4.07 3.08 -7.71
N THR A 111 4.12 1.88 -8.30
CA THR A 111 3.91 0.61 -7.60
C THR A 111 4.94 0.35 -6.50
N GLU A 112 6.23 0.63 -6.72
CA GLU A 112 7.29 0.35 -5.74
C GLU A 112 7.16 1.22 -4.48
N GLU A 113 7.01 2.54 -4.64
CA GLU A 113 6.80 3.45 -3.51
C GLU A 113 5.48 3.17 -2.80
N PHE A 114 4.44 2.79 -3.53
CA PHE A 114 3.16 2.39 -2.93
C PHE A 114 3.31 1.16 -2.04
N ILE A 115 4.03 0.13 -2.47
CA ILE A 115 4.33 -1.05 -1.64
C ILE A 115 5.13 -0.64 -0.40
N GLY A 116 6.21 0.14 -0.57
CA GLY A 116 7.02 0.61 0.55
C GLY A 116 6.20 1.42 1.56
N MET A 117 5.35 2.33 1.07
CA MET A 117 4.44 3.11 1.89
C MET A 117 3.44 2.22 2.63
N THR A 118 2.87 1.22 1.96
CA THR A 118 1.95 0.25 2.57
C THR A 118 2.59 -0.43 3.77
N LEU A 119 3.84 -0.89 3.61
CA LEU A 119 4.59 -1.58 4.66
C LEU A 119 4.91 -0.64 5.84
N VAL A 120 5.35 0.59 5.57
CA VAL A 120 5.59 1.61 6.63
C VAL A 120 4.29 1.88 7.40
N LEU A 121 3.19 2.15 6.70
CA LEU A 121 1.93 2.51 7.33
C LEU A 121 1.31 1.35 8.12
N LEU A 122 1.45 0.11 7.63
CA LEU A 122 1.07 -1.09 8.37
C LEU A 122 1.86 -1.18 9.68
N GLY A 123 3.19 -1.11 9.60
CA GLY A 123 4.06 -1.17 10.78
C GLY A 123 3.79 -0.07 11.79
N LEU A 124 3.71 1.19 11.35
CA LEU A 124 3.46 2.35 12.21
C LEU A 124 2.09 2.29 12.88
N SER A 125 1.02 2.05 12.11
CA SER A 125 -0.35 2.06 12.66
C SER A 125 -0.55 0.97 13.71
N HIS A 126 -0.02 -0.23 13.48
CA HIS A 126 -0.13 -1.34 14.41
C HIS A 126 0.79 -1.18 15.63
N SER A 127 1.98 -0.61 15.45
CA SER A 127 2.86 -0.26 16.58
C SER A 127 2.22 0.80 17.48
N PHE A 128 1.61 1.84 16.88
CA PHE A 128 0.87 2.85 17.62
C PHE A 128 -0.34 2.28 18.35
N TYR A 129 -1.04 1.30 17.76
CA TYR A 129 -2.14 0.62 18.44
C TYR A 129 -1.67 -0.09 19.71
N VAL A 130 -0.60 -0.89 19.62
CA VAL A 130 -0.06 -1.62 20.77
C VAL A 130 0.48 -0.66 21.83
N ALA A 131 1.20 0.39 21.42
CA ALA A 131 1.69 1.42 22.34
C ALA A 131 0.54 2.16 23.05
N ALA A 132 -0.51 2.54 22.32
CA ALA A 132 -1.68 3.21 22.90
C ALA A 132 -2.41 2.30 23.89
N ALA A 133 -2.62 1.02 23.56
CA ALA A 133 -3.21 0.05 24.48
C ALA A 133 -2.36 -0.14 25.74
N TRP A 134 -1.03 -0.20 25.59
CA TRP A 134 -0.11 -0.27 26.73
C TRP A 134 -0.23 0.96 27.64
N ILE A 135 -0.23 2.17 27.06
CA ILE A 135 -0.36 3.43 27.80
C ILE A 135 -1.70 3.50 28.53
N MET A 136 -2.80 3.12 27.89
CA MET A 136 -4.12 3.10 28.52
C MET A 136 -4.17 2.11 29.70
N TYR A 137 -3.47 0.98 29.59
CA TYR A 137 -3.35 -0.01 30.66
C TYR A 137 -2.51 0.51 31.83
N THR A 138 -1.32 1.06 31.57
CA THR A 138 -0.43 1.54 32.64
C THR A 138 -0.96 2.77 33.37
N LEU A 139 -1.74 3.61 32.70
CA LEU A 139 -2.43 4.75 33.31
C LEU A 139 -3.74 4.34 34.04
N GLY A 140 -4.12 3.07 34.03
CA GLY A 140 -5.36 2.59 34.65
C GLY A 140 -6.64 3.07 33.97
N ILE A 141 -6.56 3.61 32.74
CA ILE A 141 -7.72 4.13 31.99
C ILE A 141 -8.59 2.97 31.48
N SER A 142 -7.96 1.93 30.93
CA SER A 142 -8.69 0.77 30.41
C SER A 142 -7.82 -0.47 30.34
N SER A 143 -8.11 -1.44 31.20
CA SER A 143 -7.50 -2.77 31.14
C SER A 143 -8.03 -3.62 29.98
N SER A 144 -9.23 -3.32 29.47
CA SER A 144 -9.81 -4.06 28.34
C SER A 144 -9.09 -3.79 27.03
N SER A 145 -8.44 -2.63 26.87
CA SER A 145 -7.62 -2.27 25.69
C SER A 145 -6.56 -3.33 25.35
N MET A 146 -6.00 -3.98 26.37
CA MET A 146 -4.97 -5.03 26.23
C MET A 146 -5.52 -6.39 25.79
N GLN A 147 -6.82 -6.60 25.93
CA GLN A 147 -7.54 -7.85 25.65
C GLN A 147 -8.44 -7.75 24.42
N THR A 148 -8.57 -6.56 23.82
CA THR A 148 -9.31 -6.36 22.59
C THR A 148 -8.69 -7.18 21.46
N CYS A 149 -9.54 -7.74 20.60
CA CYS A 149 -9.17 -8.51 19.42
C CYS A 149 -9.67 -7.74 18.20
N ALA A 150 -8.77 -6.98 17.55
CA ALA A 150 -9.09 -6.21 16.35
C ALA A 150 -8.51 -6.87 15.09
N VAL A 151 -9.21 -6.75 13.97
CA VAL A 151 -8.80 -7.28 12.66
C VAL A 151 -9.19 -6.30 11.56
N GLY A 152 -8.61 -6.47 10.38
CA GLY A 152 -8.97 -5.75 9.16
C GLY A 152 -7.92 -4.72 8.75
N PHE A 153 -7.95 -4.40 7.46
CA PHE A 153 -6.96 -3.52 6.83
C PHE A 153 -7.22 -2.02 7.09
N SER A 154 -8.26 -1.71 7.87
CA SER A 154 -8.83 -0.36 7.97
C SER A 154 -7.89 0.66 8.58
N ALA A 155 -7.01 0.28 9.51
CA ALA A 155 -5.99 1.18 10.07
C ALA A 155 -5.09 1.74 8.95
N VAL A 156 -4.66 0.90 8.01
CA VAL A 156 -3.88 1.31 6.83
C VAL A 156 -4.71 2.18 5.89
N LEU A 157 -6.00 1.89 5.71
CA LEU A 157 -6.89 2.70 4.88
C LEU A 157 -7.15 4.10 5.42
N PHE A 158 -7.22 4.25 6.75
CA PHE A 158 -7.25 5.56 7.40
C PHE A 158 -5.93 6.31 7.20
N ALA A 159 -4.79 5.62 7.29
CA ALA A 159 -3.50 6.21 6.98
C ALA A 159 -3.42 6.69 5.52
N TYR A 160 -3.86 5.86 4.55
CA TYR A 160 -3.98 6.24 3.13
C TYR A 160 -4.84 7.48 2.92
N LYS A 161 -5.94 7.59 3.67
CA LYS A 161 -6.81 8.78 3.59
C LYS A 161 -6.06 10.04 4.01
N VAL A 162 -5.22 9.96 5.03
CA VAL A 162 -4.35 11.09 5.43
C VAL A 162 -3.35 11.39 4.33
N VAL A 163 -2.61 10.39 3.82
CA VAL A 163 -1.60 10.59 2.77
C VAL A 163 -2.18 11.27 1.53
N LEU A 164 -3.34 10.81 1.05
CA LEU A 164 -4.02 11.38 -0.11
C LEU A 164 -4.45 12.84 0.07
N ASN A 165 -4.85 13.21 1.28
CA ASN A 165 -5.60 14.45 1.50
C ASN A 165 -4.88 15.48 2.36
N PHE A 166 -3.71 15.18 2.90
CA PHE A 166 -3.00 16.01 3.88
C PHE A 166 -2.90 17.48 3.47
N ASN A 167 -2.53 17.74 2.22
CA ASN A 167 -2.37 19.09 1.66
C ASN A 167 -3.50 19.50 0.69
N SER A 168 -4.61 18.76 0.63
CA SER A 168 -5.68 19.07 -0.31
C SER A 168 -6.44 20.35 0.11
N PRO A 169 -6.53 21.38 -0.75
CA PRO A 169 -7.32 22.58 -0.47
C PRO A 169 -8.84 22.35 -0.71
N ARG A 170 -9.22 21.21 -1.29
CA ARG A 170 -10.60 20.91 -1.67
C ARG A 170 -11.52 20.75 -0.47
N MET A 171 -12.79 21.09 -0.67
CA MET A 171 -13.89 20.75 0.22
C MET A 171 -14.54 19.44 -0.23
N THR A 172 -15.13 18.72 0.71
CA THR A 172 -15.93 17.53 0.43
C THR A 172 -17.18 17.54 1.31
N ASN A 173 -18.22 16.85 0.87
CA ASN A 173 -19.44 16.67 1.64
C ASN A 173 -19.45 15.25 2.22
N VAL A 174 -19.54 15.14 3.54
CA VAL A 174 -19.64 13.87 4.26
C VAL A 174 -20.97 13.89 5.01
N TYR A 175 -21.93 13.10 4.53
CA TYR A 175 -23.30 13.00 5.09
C TYR A 175 -24.02 14.35 5.24
N GLY A 176 -23.92 15.22 4.23
CA GLY A 176 -24.55 16.54 4.24
C GLY A 176 -23.66 17.65 4.84
N ILE A 177 -22.59 17.30 5.55
CA ILE A 177 -21.69 18.28 6.19
C ILE A 177 -20.53 18.60 5.25
N SER A 178 -20.39 19.88 4.89
CA SER A 178 -19.26 20.36 4.08
C SER A 178 -18.04 20.59 4.96
N VAL A 179 -16.97 19.84 4.72
CA VAL A 179 -15.71 19.90 5.47
C VAL A 179 -14.51 19.96 4.52
N PRO A 180 -13.40 20.60 4.91
CA PRO A 180 -12.16 20.49 4.16
C PRO A 180 -11.74 19.03 4.06
N LEU A 181 -11.35 18.58 2.87
CA LEU A 181 -11.08 17.17 2.57
C LEU A 181 -9.95 16.60 3.44
N LYS A 182 -8.97 17.43 3.82
CA LYS A 182 -7.92 17.07 4.79
C LYS A 182 -8.44 16.68 6.18
N TYR A 183 -9.62 17.16 6.58
CA TYR A 183 -10.26 16.83 7.86
C TYR A 183 -11.33 15.74 7.74
N ALA A 184 -11.63 15.27 6.52
CA ALA A 184 -12.66 14.26 6.30
C ALA A 184 -12.34 12.91 6.98
N CYS A 185 -11.07 12.61 7.30
CA CYS A 185 -10.70 11.42 8.07
C CYS A 185 -11.18 11.50 9.53
N TRP A 186 -11.12 12.68 10.15
CA TRP A 186 -11.57 12.90 11.53
C TRP A 186 -13.09 12.80 11.64
N LEU A 187 -13.82 13.37 10.69
CA LEU A 187 -15.27 13.23 10.67
C LEU A 187 -15.70 11.77 10.47
N GLU A 188 -15.03 11.05 9.56
CA GLU A 188 -15.29 9.62 9.36
C GLU A 188 -14.98 8.79 10.61
N LEU A 189 -13.90 9.12 11.35
CA LEU A 189 -13.56 8.48 12.61
C LEU A 189 -14.68 8.63 13.64
N VAL A 190 -15.22 9.85 13.81
CA VAL A 190 -16.33 10.09 14.73
C VAL A 190 -17.56 9.29 14.30
N MET A 191 -17.93 9.35 13.02
CA MET A 191 -19.09 8.63 12.50
C MET A 191 -18.98 7.12 12.71
N ILE A 192 -17.84 6.51 12.36
CA ILE A 192 -17.69 5.05 12.49
C ILE A 192 -17.62 4.61 13.95
N SER A 193 -17.14 5.48 14.85
CA SER A 193 -17.13 5.22 16.30
C SER A 193 -18.53 5.21 16.91
N ILE A 194 -19.47 6.00 16.35
CA ILE A 194 -20.87 5.97 16.78
C ILE A 194 -21.54 4.66 16.31
N ILE A 195 -21.24 4.23 15.09
CA ILE A 195 -21.84 3.02 14.49
C ILE A 195 -21.23 1.74 15.09
N THR A 196 -19.93 1.73 15.39
CA THR A 196 -19.18 0.54 15.83
C THR A 196 -18.16 0.84 16.96
N PRO A 197 -18.61 1.07 18.21
CA PRO A 197 -17.84 1.82 19.21
C PRO A 197 -16.57 1.17 19.81
N ASN A 198 -16.41 -0.15 19.79
CA ASN A 198 -15.41 -0.79 20.69
C ASN A 198 -14.03 -1.04 20.07
N ALA A 199 -13.94 -1.72 18.92
CA ALA A 199 -12.65 -2.15 18.36
C ALA A 199 -12.13 -1.23 17.24
N SER A 200 -13.02 -0.46 16.60
CA SER A 200 -12.68 0.28 15.38
C SER A 200 -12.06 1.66 15.65
N PHE A 201 -12.43 2.34 16.75
CA PHE A 201 -11.95 3.70 17.02
C PHE A 201 -10.42 3.77 17.23
N LEU A 202 -9.88 2.98 18.16
CA LEU A 202 -8.45 3.03 18.49
C LEU A 202 -7.59 2.65 17.27
N GLY A 203 -8.00 1.62 16.52
CA GLY A 203 -7.33 1.20 15.29
C GLY A 203 -7.29 2.30 14.22
N HIS A 204 -8.45 2.91 13.95
CA HIS A 204 -8.55 3.99 12.96
C HIS A 204 -7.79 5.25 13.39
N LEU A 205 -7.85 5.62 14.68
CA LEU A 205 -7.07 6.72 15.24
C LEU A 205 -5.56 6.49 15.04
N CYS A 206 -5.05 5.32 15.41
CA CYS A 206 -3.65 4.96 15.19
C CYS A 206 -3.27 4.95 13.70
N GLY A 207 -4.20 4.58 12.81
CA GLY A 207 -4.06 4.74 11.36
C GLY A 207 -3.88 6.19 10.92
N ILE A 208 -4.72 7.10 11.42
CA ILE A 208 -4.61 8.55 11.14
C ILE A 208 -3.27 9.08 11.63
N LEU A 209 -2.87 8.74 12.86
CA LEU A 209 -1.58 9.17 13.43
C LEU A 209 -0.39 8.63 12.62
N ALA A 210 -0.43 7.37 12.19
CA ALA A 210 0.59 6.79 11.32
C ALA A 210 0.68 7.53 9.98
N GLY A 211 -0.45 7.87 9.36
CA GLY A 211 -0.49 8.69 8.16
C GLY A 211 0.12 10.08 8.37
N LEU A 212 -0.17 10.74 9.50
CA LEU A 212 0.40 12.05 9.85
C LEU A 212 1.91 11.99 10.06
N VAL A 213 2.40 10.98 10.77
CA VAL A 213 3.85 10.75 10.94
C VAL A 213 4.50 10.46 9.60
N TYR A 214 3.87 9.68 8.73
CA TYR A 214 4.42 9.37 7.41
C TYR A 214 4.59 10.61 6.52
N VAL A 215 3.59 11.50 6.49
CA VAL A 215 3.64 12.72 5.66
C VAL A 215 4.51 13.83 6.24
N THR A 216 4.65 13.90 7.57
CA THR A 216 5.49 14.94 8.24
C THR A 216 6.93 14.49 8.48
N GLY A 217 7.17 13.21 8.76
CA GLY A 217 8.47 12.64 9.15
C GLY A 217 9.47 12.41 8.00
N GLY A 218 9.18 12.89 6.79
CA GLY A 218 10.06 12.75 5.62
C GLY A 218 9.94 11.37 4.95
N ARG A 219 9.07 11.28 3.94
CA ARG A 219 8.77 10.05 3.19
C ARG A 219 10.01 9.33 2.65
N ALA A 220 10.98 10.08 2.13
CA ALA A 220 12.21 9.55 1.58
C ALA A 220 13.06 8.80 2.62
N ILE A 221 13.07 9.27 3.88
CA ILE A 221 13.82 8.64 4.97
C ILE A 221 13.19 7.29 5.33
N MET A 222 11.87 7.27 5.48
CA MET A 222 11.14 6.06 5.85
C MET A 222 11.18 4.99 4.75
N LEU A 223 11.02 5.39 3.48
CA LEU A 223 11.11 4.46 2.35
C LEU A 223 12.56 3.97 2.14
N GLY A 224 13.55 4.87 2.20
CA GLY A 224 14.97 4.51 2.04
C GLY A 224 15.45 3.50 3.08
N SER A 225 14.94 3.59 4.31
CA SER A 225 15.25 2.63 5.38
C SER A 225 14.78 1.21 5.06
N ILE A 226 13.60 1.06 4.43
CA ILE A 226 13.07 -0.25 4.04
C ILE A 226 13.85 -0.86 2.88
N PHE A 227 14.12 -0.08 1.82
CA PHE A 227 14.86 -0.59 0.67
C PHE A 227 16.30 -0.97 1.03
N SER A 228 16.91 -0.25 1.97
CA SER A 228 18.21 -0.59 2.56
C SER A 228 18.15 -1.85 3.44
N ALA A 229 17.09 -2.03 4.23
CA ALA A 229 16.87 -3.26 5.01
C ALA A 229 16.58 -4.49 4.13
N ALA A 230 15.87 -4.31 3.02
CA ALA A 230 15.56 -5.38 2.07
C ALA A 230 16.81 -5.82 1.27
N SER A 231 17.66 -4.87 0.87
CA SER A 231 18.90 -5.19 0.16
C SER A 231 19.95 -5.87 1.05
N SER A 232 19.96 -5.56 2.36
CA SER A 232 20.83 -6.21 3.35
C SER A 232 20.35 -7.59 3.83
N SER A 233 19.06 -7.91 3.65
CA SER A 233 18.47 -9.22 4.01
C SER A 233 18.36 -10.19 2.84
N ALA A 234 18.66 -9.76 1.61
CA ALA A 234 18.79 -10.66 0.48
C ALA A 234 19.99 -11.60 0.70
N PRO A 235 19.82 -12.94 0.61
CA PRO A 235 20.95 -13.86 0.73
C PRO A 235 21.94 -13.53 -0.38
N ALA A 236 23.19 -13.27 0.01
CA ALA A 236 24.29 -13.17 -0.94
C ALA A 236 24.32 -14.46 -1.76
N SER A 237 23.78 -14.42 -2.97
CA SER A 237 24.00 -15.49 -3.92
C SER A 237 25.50 -15.56 -4.15
N ALA A 238 26.11 -16.64 -3.65
CA ALA A 238 27.53 -16.88 -3.80
C ALA A 238 27.86 -16.80 -5.30
N PRO A 239 28.83 -15.96 -5.72
CA PRO A 239 29.24 -15.97 -7.11
C PRO A 239 29.91 -17.32 -7.37
N SER A 240 29.26 -18.15 -8.18
CA SER A 240 29.85 -19.37 -8.73
C SER A 240 31.16 -18.96 -9.43
N ARG A 241 32.29 -19.36 -8.84
CA ARG A 241 33.61 -19.22 -9.45
C ARG A 241 33.70 -20.16 -10.66
N HIS A 242 33.14 -19.73 -11.78
CA HIS A 242 33.63 -20.17 -13.07
C HIS A 242 34.85 -19.33 -13.43
N THR A 243 36.02 -19.93 -13.25
CA THR A 243 37.29 -19.47 -13.82
C THR A 243 37.13 -19.41 -15.34
N ILE A 244 36.77 -18.24 -15.88
CA ILE A 244 36.92 -17.95 -17.31
C ILE A 244 38.32 -17.38 -17.51
N GLN A 245 39.13 -18.20 -18.16
CA GLN A 245 40.46 -17.91 -18.66
C GLN A 245 40.42 -16.63 -19.49
N ARG A 246 41.29 -15.66 -19.16
CA ARG A 246 41.46 -14.39 -19.87
C ARG A 246 41.84 -14.66 -21.33
N GLY A 247 40.86 -14.57 -22.23
CA GLY A 247 41.07 -14.32 -23.65
C GLY A 247 41.18 -12.82 -23.88
N ILE A 248 42.33 -12.38 -24.37
CA ILE A 248 42.56 -10.99 -24.82
C ILE A 248 41.56 -10.69 -25.94
N LEU A 249 40.54 -9.87 -25.67
CA LEU A 249 39.62 -9.40 -26.71
C LEU A 249 40.37 -8.45 -27.66
N ARG A 250 40.61 -8.90 -28.89
CA ARG A 250 40.95 -8.03 -30.02
C ARG A 250 39.72 -7.19 -30.39
N PRO A 251 39.88 -5.90 -30.74
CA PRO A 251 38.75 -5.06 -31.13
C PRO A 251 38.11 -5.60 -32.41
N ASN A 252 36.78 -5.63 -32.43
CA ASN A 252 35.99 -6.16 -33.54
C ASN A 252 36.11 -5.23 -34.77
N ARG A 253 36.67 -5.72 -35.88
CA ARG A 253 36.93 -4.96 -37.13
C ARG A 253 35.67 -4.31 -37.70
N GLN A 254 34.49 -4.88 -37.47
CA GLN A 254 33.22 -4.31 -37.91
C GLN A 254 32.85 -3.03 -37.16
N ARG A 255 33.13 -2.96 -35.86
CA ARG A 255 32.82 -1.79 -35.04
C ARG A 255 33.66 -0.57 -35.43
N ARG A 256 34.94 -0.80 -35.78
CA ARG A 256 35.82 0.26 -36.32
C ARG A 256 35.35 0.80 -37.67
N ARG A 257 34.88 -0.07 -38.57
CA ARG A 257 34.33 0.38 -39.86
C ARG A 257 33.06 1.20 -39.70
N GLN A 258 32.22 0.81 -38.75
CA GLN A 258 30.97 1.52 -38.48
C GLN A 258 31.23 2.89 -37.84
N GLU A 259 32.21 2.98 -36.93
CA GLU A 259 32.65 4.26 -36.35
C GLU A 259 33.34 5.18 -37.39
N GLU A 260 34.05 4.63 -38.37
CA GLU A 260 34.64 5.39 -39.49
C GLU A 260 33.56 5.88 -40.48
N GLU A 261 32.59 5.03 -40.86
CA GLU A 261 31.47 5.41 -41.74
C GLU A 261 30.59 6.50 -41.10
N ASP A 262 30.30 6.40 -39.79
CA ASP A 262 29.52 7.40 -39.07
C ASP A 262 30.25 8.75 -38.98
N ALA A 263 31.58 8.74 -38.87
CA ALA A 263 32.41 9.94 -38.85
C ALA A 263 32.45 10.64 -40.22
N ASP A 264 32.57 9.88 -41.30
CA ASP A 264 32.54 10.41 -42.67
C ASP A 264 31.17 10.98 -43.03
N LEU A 265 30.07 10.34 -42.60
CA LEU A 265 28.72 10.84 -42.80
C LEU A 265 28.48 12.17 -42.06
N ALA A 266 28.99 12.29 -40.84
CA ALA A 266 28.87 13.50 -40.04
C ALA A 266 29.64 14.67 -40.67
N GLU A 267 30.81 14.42 -41.25
CA GLU A 267 31.60 15.44 -41.94
C GLU A 267 30.97 15.85 -43.28
N ALA A 268 30.42 14.91 -44.05
CA ALA A 268 29.68 15.21 -45.28
C ALA A 268 28.44 16.10 -45.00
N MET A 269 27.71 15.82 -43.91
CA MET A 269 26.58 16.65 -43.50
C MET A 269 26.99 18.06 -43.05
N ARG A 270 28.16 18.22 -42.41
CA ARG A 270 28.69 19.54 -42.06
C ARG A 270 29.06 20.36 -43.30
N ARG A 271 29.71 19.72 -44.29
CA ARG A 271 30.08 20.39 -45.55
C ARG A 271 28.85 20.83 -46.35
N SER A 272 27.84 19.98 -46.46
CA SER A 272 26.58 20.33 -47.13
C SER A 272 25.86 21.51 -46.44
N ARG A 273 25.86 21.56 -45.10
CA ARG A 273 25.30 22.71 -44.35
C ARG A 273 26.08 24.01 -44.57
N MET A 274 27.41 23.94 -44.66
CA MET A 274 28.27 25.10 -44.95
C MET A 274 28.04 25.61 -46.38
N ASP A 275 27.93 24.73 -47.37
CA ASP A 275 27.65 25.10 -48.77
C ASP A 275 26.26 25.74 -48.92
N HIS A 276 25.26 25.24 -48.19
CA HIS A 276 23.92 25.83 -48.17
C HIS A 276 23.90 27.22 -47.50
N ALA A 277 24.72 27.43 -46.47
CA ALA A 277 24.86 28.72 -45.80
C ALA A 277 25.61 29.76 -46.66
N LEU A 278 26.57 29.32 -47.48
CA LEU A 278 27.30 30.17 -48.43
C LEU A 278 26.45 30.55 -49.64
N ARG A 279 25.61 29.64 -50.17
CA ARG A 279 24.64 29.95 -51.23
C ARG A 279 23.60 30.99 -50.82
N ASN A 280 23.16 30.99 -49.56
CA ASN A 280 22.18 31.95 -49.05
C ASN A 280 22.77 33.34 -48.73
N ARG A 281 24.10 33.53 -48.75
CA ARG A 281 24.75 34.83 -48.53
C ARG A 281 25.15 35.56 -49.82
N GLY A 282 24.83 35.01 -50.98
CA GLY A 282 25.26 35.52 -52.29
C GLY A 282 24.12 35.85 -53.26
N VAL A 283 23.05 36.52 -52.82
CA VAL A 283 22.07 37.17 -53.73
C VAL A 283 21.59 38.48 -53.11
N TYR A 284 22.37 39.54 -53.27
CA TYR A 284 21.92 40.93 -53.43
C TYR A 284 23.06 41.65 -54.15
N ARG A 285 23.07 41.53 -55.48
CA ARG A 285 23.49 42.61 -56.37
C ARG A 285 22.22 43.31 -56.83
#